data_AF-A0A0F9N1U8-F1
#
_entry.id   AF-A0A0F9N1U8-F1
#
_cell.length_a   1.000
_cell.length_b   1.000
_cell.length_c   1.000
_cell.angle_alpha   90.00
_cell.angle_beta   90.00
_cell.angle_gamma   90.00
#
_symmetry.space_group_name_H-M   'P 1'
#
loop_
_entity.id
_entity.type
_entity.pdbx_description
1 polymer ?
#
loop_
_entity_poly.entity_id
_entity_poly.type
_entity_poly.pdbx_seq_one_letter_code
_entity_poly.pdbx_strand_id
1 'polypeptide(L)'
;AGQRIASGITEIHPNHYNGGVSIYRSAAFRTYEPKCDKCGYDKHIPVMVVHHIDHNRDNNDVSNLQILCRNCHIEHHLGLD
;
A
#
# COMPACT_ATOMS: atom_id res chain seq x y z
N ALA A 1 7.98 13.90 -7.56
CA ALA A 1 9.23 13.45 -8.18
C ALA A 1 10.36 13.69 -7.19
N GLY A 2 11.06 12.65 -6.74
CA GLY A 2 12.27 12.82 -5.92
C GLY A 2 13.48 12.90 -6.83
N GLN A 3 14.33 13.92 -6.67
CA GLN A 3 15.61 13.98 -7.35
C GLN A 3 16.59 13.02 -6.66
N ARG A 4 17.28 12.19 -7.45
CA ARG A 4 18.41 11.40 -6.94
C ARG A 4 19.63 12.32 -6.93
N ILE A 5 20.14 12.64 -5.76
CA ILE A 5 21.40 13.39 -5.62
C ILE A 5 22.52 12.47 -6.11
N ALA A 6 23.15 12.80 -7.23
CA ALA A 6 24.17 11.95 -7.88
C ALA A 6 25.48 11.83 -7.06
N SER A 7 25.60 12.55 -5.95
CA SER A 7 26.86 12.75 -5.23
C SER A 7 27.22 11.67 -4.19
N GLY A 8 26.44 10.58 -4.06
CA GLY A 8 26.81 9.46 -3.17
C GLY A 8 26.91 9.82 -1.67
N ILE A 9 26.32 10.94 -1.25
CA ILE A 9 26.33 11.40 0.14
C ILE A 9 25.30 10.59 0.92
N THR A 10 25.73 9.48 1.51
CA THR A 10 24.88 8.56 2.29
C THR A 10 24.55 9.07 3.69
N GLU A 11 25.33 10.02 4.22
CA GLU A 11 25.21 10.53 5.60
C GLU A 11 23.89 11.26 5.88
N ILE A 12 23.27 11.85 4.85
CA ILE A 12 21.99 12.55 4.96
C ILE A 12 20.80 11.67 4.57
N HIS A 13 21.02 10.42 4.18
CA HIS A 13 19.93 9.51 3.86
C HIS A 13 19.21 9.15 5.16
N PRO A 14 17.95 9.53 5.34
CA PRO A 14 17.23 9.08 6.51
C PRO A 14 17.04 7.56 6.41
N ASN A 15 17.00 6.89 7.56
CA ASN A 15 16.98 5.41 7.70
C ASN A 15 15.72 4.71 7.15
N HIS A 16 15.01 5.33 6.21
CA HIS A 16 13.82 4.81 5.53
C HIS A 16 13.95 4.78 3.99
N TYR A 17 15.10 5.19 3.43
CA TYR A 17 15.29 5.26 1.97
C TYR A 17 15.57 3.91 1.26
N ASN A 18 15.63 2.78 1.99
CA ASN A 18 16.00 1.46 1.45
C ASN A 18 14.82 0.51 1.15
N GLY A 19 13.55 0.94 1.31
CA GLY A 19 12.37 0.07 1.19
C GLY A 19 11.68 0.08 -0.17
N GLY A 20 12.40 -0.23 -1.24
CA GLY A 20 11.85 -0.30 -2.61
C GLY A 20 10.63 -1.24 -2.68
N VAL A 21 9.46 -0.68 -2.97
CA VAL A 21 8.12 -1.31 -2.90
C VAL A 21 7.79 -1.81 -1.49
N SER A 22 6.68 -1.33 -0.93
CA SER A 22 6.28 -1.77 0.42
C SER A 22 6.08 -3.30 0.41
N ILE A 23 6.79 -4.00 1.31
CA ILE A 23 6.75 -5.46 1.45
C ILE A 23 5.29 -5.93 1.60
N TYR A 24 4.48 -5.18 2.36
CA TYR A 24 3.06 -5.48 2.58
C TYR A 24 2.23 -5.38 1.29
N ARG A 25 2.52 -4.42 0.39
CA ARG A 25 1.80 -4.33 -0.88
C ARG A 25 2.06 -5.57 -1.72
N SER A 26 3.32 -5.94 -1.87
CA SER A 26 3.67 -7.13 -2.65
C SER A 26 3.16 -8.41 -2.01
N ALA A 27 3.08 -8.49 -0.67
CA ALA A 27 2.48 -9.63 0.02
C ALA A 27 0.98 -9.76 -0.27
N ALA A 28 0.20 -8.68 -0.09
CA ALA A 28 -1.23 -8.69 -0.36
C ALA A 28 -1.56 -9.09 -1.81
N PHE A 29 -0.90 -8.50 -2.81
CA PHE A 29 -1.13 -8.84 -4.23
C PHE A 29 -0.59 -10.21 -4.66
N ARG A 30 0.20 -10.89 -3.82
CA ARG A 30 0.59 -12.29 -4.04
C ARG A 30 -0.40 -13.28 -3.41
N THR A 31 -1.09 -12.88 -2.36
CA THR A 31 -2.01 -13.75 -1.60
C THR A 31 -3.46 -13.61 -2.06
N TYR A 32 -3.89 -12.40 -2.42
CA TYR A 32 -5.28 -12.11 -2.76
C TYR A 32 -5.47 -11.84 -4.26
N GLU A 33 -6.70 -12.02 -4.74
CA GLU A 33 -7.07 -11.61 -6.10
C GLU A 33 -6.90 -10.09 -6.24
N PRO A 34 -6.39 -9.60 -7.38
CA PRO A 34 -6.13 -8.18 -7.60
C PRO A 34 -7.44 -7.41 -7.92
N LYS A 35 -8.42 -7.47 -7.01
CA LYS A 35 -9.73 -6.83 -7.11
C LYS A 35 -10.09 -6.16 -5.78
N CYS A 36 -11.02 -5.21 -5.82
CA CYS A 36 -11.48 -4.52 -4.62
C CYS A 36 -12.32 -5.48 -3.78
N ASP A 37 -11.95 -5.69 -2.52
CA ASP A 37 -12.67 -6.59 -1.61
C ASP A 37 -14.09 -6.10 -1.28
N LYS A 38 -14.38 -4.80 -1.45
CA LYS A 38 -15.71 -4.22 -1.24
C LYS A 38 -16.61 -4.21 -2.47
N CYS A 39 -16.12 -3.66 -3.58
CA CYS A 39 -16.95 -3.41 -4.77
C CYS A 39 -16.57 -4.24 -6.00
N GLY A 40 -15.56 -5.10 -5.90
CA GLY A 40 -15.12 -5.97 -7.00
C GLY A 40 -14.36 -5.27 -8.13
N TYR A 41 -14.10 -3.96 -8.05
CA TYR A 41 -13.33 -3.23 -9.07
C TYR A 41 -11.96 -3.87 -9.34
N ASP A 42 -11.67 -4.22 -10.59
CA ASP A 42 -10.49 -4.97 -11.03
C ASP A 42 -9.85 -4.41 -12.32
N LYS A 43 -10.43 -3.36 -12.92
CA LYS A 43 -10.04 -2.85 -14.25
C LYS A 43 -8.62 -2.28 -14.30
N HIS A 44 -8.18 -1.62 -13.24
CA HIS A 44 -6.89 -0.92 -13.19
C HIS A 44 -6.13 -1.27 -11.91
N ILE A 45 -5.62 -2.50 -11.84
CA ILE A 45 -4.84 -3.04 -10.70
C ILE A 45 -3.74 -2.08 -10.20
N PRO A 46 -2.96 -1.38 -11.06
CA PRO A 46 -1.90 -0.48 -10.59
C PRO A 46 -2.39 0.68 -9.71
N VAL A 47 -3.65 1.11 -9.83
CA VAL A 47 -4.20 2.23 -9.02
C VAL A 47 -4.81 1.78 -7.71
N MET A 48 -4.93 0.48 -7.48
CA MET A 48 -5.47 -0.10 -6.26
C MET A 48 -4.52 0.08 -5.07
N VAL A 49 -5.08 0.11 -3.87
CA VAL A 49 -4.37 0.34 -2.62
C VAL A 49 -4.53 -0.86 -1.68
N VAL A 50 -3.57 -1.03 -0.78
CA VAL A 50 -3.65 -2.02 0.31
C VAL A 50 -3.96 -1.26 1.58
N HIS A 51 -4.91 -1.78 2.33
CA HIS A 51 -5.39 -1.21 3.58
C HIS A 51 -5.14 -2.18 4.74
N HIS A 52 -4.64 -1.66 5.85
CA HIS A 52 -4.48 -2.38 7.11
C HIS A 52 -5.81 -2.35 7.87
N ILE A 53 -6.45 -3.51 8.05
CA ILE A 53 -7.79 -3.66 8.64
C ILE A 53 -7.85 -3.08 10.06
N ASP A 54 -6.78 -3.27 10.84
CA ASP A 54 -6.67 -2.72 12.20
C ASP A 54 -6.20 -1.26 12.26
N HIS A 55 -6.03 -0.60 11.12
CA HIS A 55 -5.46 0.75 10.97
C HIS A 55 -4.02 0.92 11.51
N ASN A 56 -3.35 -0.16 11.90
CA ASN A 56 -1.97 -0.16 12.36
C ASN A 56 -1.03 -0.48 11.20
N ARG A 57 -0.28 0.53 10.74
CA ARG A 57 0.65 0.42 9.59
C ARG A 57 1.85 -0.49 9.87
N ASP A 58 2.13 -0.79 11.13
CA ASP A 58 3.23 -1.68 11.52
C ASP A 58 2.82 -3.16 11.49
N ASN A 59 1.51 -3.45 11.53
CA ASN A 59 0.98 -4.81 11.46
C ASN A 59 0.86 -5.29 10.01
N ASN A 60 1.97 -5.76 9.45
CA ASN A 60 2.05 -6.21 8.07
C ASN A 60 1.67 -7.69 7.86
N ASP A 61 1.00 -8.33 8.83
CA ASP A 61 0.45 -9.67 8.63
C ASP A 61 -0.52 -9.64 7.44
N VAL A 62 -0.39 -10.60 6.52
CA VAL A 62 -1.22 -10.64 5.32
C VAL A 62 -2.71 -10.74 5.68
N SER A 63 -3.08 -11.44 6.76
CA SER A 63 -4.47 -11.51 7.20
C SER A 63 -5.03 -10.17 7.70
N ASN A 64 -4.16 -9.20 8.02
CA ASN A 64 -4.52 -7.84 8.37
C ASN A 64 -4.57 -6.90 7.14
N LEU A 65 -4.30 -7.40 5.94
CA LEU A 65 -4.30 -6.59 4.71
C LEU A 65 -5.53 -6.90 3.87
N GLN A 66 -6.11 -5.87 3.27
CA GLN A 66 -7.17 -5.99 2.26
C GLN A 66 -6.86 -5.12 1.03
N ILE A 67 -7.29 -5.54 -0.15
CA ILE A 67 -7.09 -4.79 -1.40
C ILE A 67 -8.35 -3.99 -1.70
N LEU A 68 -8.20 -2.66 -1.82
CA LEU A 68 -9.32 -1.76 -2.09
C LEU A 68 -9.06 -0.88 -3.31
N CYS A 69 -10.13 -0.51 -4.01
CA CYS A 69 -10.08 0.63 -4.91
C CYS A 69 -9.96 1.93 -4.10
N ARG A 70 -9.50 3.01 -4.74
CA ARG A 70 -9.28 4.29 -4.05
C ARG A 70 -10.55 4.87 -3.43
N ASN A 71 -11.70 4.68 -4.07
CA ASN A 71 -12.97 5.19 -3.57
C ASN A 71 -13.37 4.47 -2.28
N CYS A 72 -13.48 3.13 -2.31
CA CYS A 72 -13.82 2.34 -1.13
C CYS A 72 -12.81 2.47 0.02
N HIS A 73 -11.53 2.70 -0.29
CA HIS A 73 -10.52 2.99 0.73
C HIS A 73 -10.79 4.33 1.43
N ILE A 74 -11.15 5.38 0.69
CA ILE A 74 -11.45 6.69 1.26
C ILE A 74 -12.79 6.67 1.99
N GLU A 75 -13.82 6.04 1.43
CA GLU A 75 -15.11 5.82 2.10
C GLU A 75 -14.89 5.18 3.48
N HIS A 76 -14.04 4.14 3.56
CA HIS A 76 -13.70 3.50 4.82
C HIS A 76 -13.03 4.43 5.84
N HIS A 77 -12.02 5.22 5.42
CA HIS A 77 -11.39 6.20 6.32
C HIS A 77 -12.34 7.30 6.78
N LEU A 78 -13.41 7.56 6.01
CA LEU A 78 -14.44 8.53 6.34
C LEU A 78 -15.63 7.92 7.11
N GLY A 79 -15.66 6.59 7.31
CA GLY A 79 -16.78 5.88 7.93
C GLY A 79 -18.06 5.90 7.10
N LEU A 80 -17.93 5.81 5.78
CA LEU A 80 -19.03 5.87 4.80
C LEU A 80 -19.30 4.53 4.11
N ASP A 81 -18.63 3.46 4.55
CA ASP A 81 -18.65 2.13 3.95
C ASP A 81 -19.64 1.14 4.58
#